data_AF-A0A8I0KIK0-F1
#
_entry.id   AF-A0A8I0KIK0-F1
#
_cell.length_a   1.000
_cell.length_b   1.000
_cell.length_c   1.000
_cell.angle_alpha   90.00
_cell.angle_beta   90.00
_cell.angle_gamma   90.00
#
_symmetry.space_group_name_H-M   'P 1'
#
loop_
_entity.id
_entity.type
_entity.pdbx_description
1 polymer ?
#
loop_
_entity_poly.entity_id
_entity_poly.type
_entity_poly.pdbx_seq_one_letter_code
_entity_poly.pdbx_strand_id
1 'polypeptide(L)'
;MAVKVKAQLRCGRCGETPGLCAPVRVAAPPSVRCDHPTHTSADHDAAGEIVCPICSVPWRLSDDLLTVLLEEEIYRNADRCQRNGVVEVRCGY
;
A
#
# COMPACT_ATOMS: atom_id res chain seq x y z
N MET A 1 8.49 11.00 -12.74
CA MET A 1 8.10 9.61 -13.10
C MET A 1 7.60 8.96 -11.83
N ALA A 2 6.34 8.50 -11.80
CA ALA A 2 5.83 7.76 -10.66
C ALA A 2 6.47 6.37 -10.64
N VAL A 3 7.05 5.98 -9.51
CA VAL A 3 7.60 4.64 -9.28
C VAL A 3 6.56 3.83 -8.54
N LYS A 4 6.44 2.53 -8.81
CA LYS A 4 5.54 1.67 -8.02
C LYS A 4 6.33 0.99 -6.91
N VAL A 5 5.69 0.81 -5.77
CA VAL A 5 6.27 0.11 -4.61
C VAL A 5 5.41 -1.09 -4.22
N LYS A 6 6.06 -2.10 -3.66
CA LYS A 6 5.44 -3.20 -2.95
C LYS A 6 4.88 -2.63 -1.65
N ALA A 7 3.57 -2.70 -1.50
CA ALA A 7 2.87 -2.25 -0.31
C ALA A 7 2.11 -3.41 0.34
N GLN A 8 1.95 -3.34 1.65
CA GLN A 8 1.08 -4.20 2.43
C GLN A 8 0.08 -3.33 3.17
N LEU A 9 -1.20 -3.65 3.03
CA LEU A 9 -2.27 -2.97 3.75
C LEU A 9 -2.71 -3.83 4.91
N ARG A 10 -2.38 -3.44 6.14
CA ARG A 10 -2.78 -4.17 7.33
C ARG A 10 -4.17 -3.78 7.78
N CYS A 11 -5.10 -4.72 7.75
CA CYS A 11 -6.45 -4.52 8.25
C CYS A 11 -6.46 -4.36 9.78
N GLY A 12 -6.95 -3.22 10.28
CA GLY A 12 -7.14 -2.98 11.71
C GLY A 12 -8.20 -3.88 12.36
N ARG A 13 -9.17 -4.41 11.60
CA ARG A 13 -10.23 -5.28 12.13
C ARG A 13 -9.83 -6.75 12.24
N CYS A 14 -9.38 -7.37 11.13
CA CYS A 14 -9.06 -8.80 11.12
C CYS A 14 -7.56 -9.10 11.16
N GLY A 15 -6.69 -8.10 11.03
CA GLY A 15 -5.23 -8.26 11.03
C GLY A 15 -4.63 -8.70 9.70
N GLU A 16 -5.46 -9.02 8.69
CA GLU A 16 -4.99 -9.47 7.37
C GLU A 16 -4.12 -8.41 6.67
N THR A 17 -3.10 -8.84 5.92
CA THR A 17 -2.11 -7.97 5.26
C THR A 17 -1.96 -8.28 3.77
N PRO A 18 -2.96 -8.02 2.90
CA PRO A 18 -2.76 -8.24 1.47
C PRO A 18 -1.64 -7.35 0.93
N GLY A 19 -0.87 -7.93 0.02
CA GLY A 19 0.13 -7.23 -0.76
C GLY A 19 -0.49 -6.61 -2.01
N LEU A 20 -0.05 -5.42 -2.36
CA LEU A 20 -0.43 -4.70 -3.58
C LEU A 20 0.74 -3.90 -4.13
N CYS A 21 0.58 -3.43 -5.36
CA CYS A 21 1.52 -2.50 -5.98
C CYS A 21 0.88 -1.12 -6.10
N ALA A 22 1.47 -0.11 -5.47
CA ALA A 22 0.91 1.24 -5.46
C ALA A 22 1.93 2.26 -5.99
N PRO A 23 1.47 3.30 -6.72
CA PRO A 23 2.35 4.35 -7.18
C PRO A 23 2.81 5.24 -6.02
N VAL A 24 4.02 5.76 -6.14
CA VAL A 24 4.58 6.84 -5.31
C VAL A 24 5.31 7.84 -6.20
N ARG A 25 5.32 9.09 -5.76
CA ARG A 25 5.90 10.25 -6.45
C ARG A 25 7.25 10.64 -5.84
N VAL A 26 7.63 10.01 -4.74
CA VAL A 26 8.90 10.22 -4.03
C VAL A 26 9.94 9.15 -4.38
N ALA A 27 11.20 9.43 -4.04
CA ALA A 27 12.28 8.46 -4.16
C ALA A 27 12.05 7.29 -3.18
N ALA A 28 11.68 6.13 -3.71
CA ALA A 28 11.55 4.91 -2.93
C ALA A 28 12.87 4.12 -2.89
N PRO A 29 13.21 3.45 -1.77
CA PRO A 29 14.34 2.53 -1.70
C PRO A 29 14.25 1.42 -2.76
N PRO A 30 15.37 0.98 -3.38
CA PRO A 30 15.32 0.01 -4.48
C PRO A 30 14.63 -1.31 -4.13
N SER A 31 14.78 -1.77 -2.87
CA SER A 31 14.21 -3.05 -2.40
C SER A 31 12.68 -3.08 -2.42
N VAL A 32 12.05 -1.92 -2.17
CA VAL A 32 10.58 -1.79 -2.14
C VAL A 32 10.00 -1.50 -3.52
N ARG A 33 10.81 -1.13 -4.51
CA ARG A 33 10.31 -0.88 -5.87
C ARG A 33 9.72 -2.15 -6.46
N CYS A 34 8.65 -1.98 -7.24
CA CYS A 34 8.02 -3.06 -7.96
C CYS A 34 8.07 -2.78 -9.46
N ASP A 35 8.86 -3.59 -10.17
CA ASP A 35 9.10 -3.47 -11.60
C ASP A 35 8.42 -4.59 -12.41
N HIS A 36 7.52 -5.36 -11.79
CA HIS A 36 6.82 -6.46 -12.47
C HIS A 36 5.55 -5.96 -13.19
N PRO A 37 5.22 -6.50 -14.37
CA PRO A 37 4.07 -6.04 -15.18
C PRO A 37 2.71 -6.40 -14.57
N THR A 38 2.65 -7.44 -13.73
CA THR A 38 1.42 -7.92 -13.11
C THR A 38 1.20 -7.15 -11.81
N HIS A 39 0.45 -6.06 -11.91
CA HIS A 39 0.09 -5.24 -10.76
C HIS A 39 -1.24 -5.72 -10.19
N THR A 40 -1.22 -6.29 -8.99
CA THR A 40 -2.45 -6.54 -8.25
C THR A 40 -2.86 -5.23 -7.58
N SER A 41 -3.96 -4.64 -8.05
CA SER A 41 -4.71 -3.61 -7.33
C SER A 41 -5.41 -4.28 -6.14
N ALA A 42 -5.59 -3.57 -5.04
CA ALA A 42 -6.52 -4.05 -4.02
C ALA A 42 -7.95 -3.97 -4.57
N ASP A 43 -8.82 -4.90 -4.14
CA ASP A 43 -10.22 -4.91 -4.60
C ASP A 43 -10.93 -3.63 -4.16
N HIS A 44 -11.70 -3.04 -5.09
CA HIS A 44 -12.55 -1.88 -4.82
C HIS A 44 -14.00 -2.30 -4.69
N ASP A 45 -14.75 -1.65 -3.79
CA ASP A 45 -16.21 -1.79 -3.74
C ASP A 45 -16.92 -0.97 -4.83
N ALA A 46 -18.26 -1.01 -4.82
CA ALA A 46 -19.07 -0.25 -5.77
C ALA A 46 -18.91 1.28 -5.65
N ALA A 47 -18.34 1.78 -4.54
CA ALA A 47 -18.03 3.19 -4.32
C ALA A 47 -16.60 3.56 -4.75
N GLY A 48 -15.79 2.58 -5.20
CA GLY A 48 -14.40 2.78 -5.57
C GLY A 48 -13.45 2.86 -4.36
N GLU A 49 -13.86 2.35 -3.20
CA GLU A 49 -13.01 2.28 -2.01
C GLU A 49 -12.31 0.92 -1.92
N ILE A 50 -11.05 0.92 -1.48
CA ILE A 50 -10.34 -0.33 -1.23
C ILE A 50 -10.99 -1.10 -0.08
N VAL A 51 -11.27 -2.39 -0.28
CA VAL A 51 -11.83 -3.28 0.75
C VAL A 51 -10.85 -4.36 1.19
N CYS A 52 -10.95 -4.76 2.45
CA CYS A 52 -10.25 -5.94 2.94
C CYS A 52 -10.79 -7.20 2.25
N PRO A 53 -9.94 -8.05 1.64
CA PRO A 53 -10.40 -9.24 0.94
C PRO A 53 -10.99 -10.32 1.88
N ILE A 54 -10.72 -10.26 3.19
CA ILE A 54 -11.16 -11.28 4.15
C ILE A 54 -12.42 -10.88 4.91
N CYS A 55 -12.47 -9.66 5.45
CA CYS A 55 -13.61 -9.22 6.27
C CYS A 55 -14.50 -8.17 5.59
N SER A 56 -14.23 -7.87 4.31
CA SER A 56 -14.97 -6.93 3.46
C SER A 56 -15.14 -5.53 4.07
N VAL A 57 -14.26 -5.21 5.01
CA VAL A 57 -14.19 -3.91 5.66
C VAL A 57 -13.68 -2.89 4.65
N PRO A 58 -14.42 -1.79 4.38
CA PRO A 58 -13.91 -0.71 3.57
C PRO A 58 -12.81 0.00 4.34
N TRP A 59 -11.66 0.15 3.71
CA TRP A 59 -10.55 0.88 4.29
C TRP A 59 -10.71 2.39 4.13
N ARG A 60 -11.72 2.86 3.39
CA ARG A 60 -11.97 4.27 3.09
C ARG A 60 -10.70 4.98 2.59
N LEU A 61 -9.92 4.27 1.77
CA LEU A 61 -8.71 4.76 1.15
C LEU A 61 -8.97 4.89 -0.35
N SER A 62 -8.86 6.11 -0.88
CA SER A 62 -8.68 6.32 -2.31
C SER A 62 -7.25 5.97 -2.72
N ASP A 63 -7.04 5.74 -4.01
CA ASP A 63 -5.70 5.48 -4.55
C ASP A 63 -4.72 6.64 -4.28
N ASP A 64 -5.22 7.88 -4.30
CA ASP A 64 -4.42 9.07 -3.97
C ASP A 64 -4.06 9.11 -2.48
N LEU A 65 -5.00 8.79 -1.57
CA LEU A 65 -4.71 8.76 -0.14
C LEU A 65 -3.73 7.64 0.20
N LEU A 66 -3.89 6.47 -0.42
CA LEU A 66 -2.95 5.36 -0.32
C LEU A 66 -1.54 5.80 -0.75
N THR A 67 -1.43 6.50 -1.88
CA THR A 67 -0.16 7.04 -2.38
C THR A 67 0.50 7.92 -1.32
N VAL A 68 -0.24 8.88 -0.74
CA VAL A 68 0.27 9.78 0.30
C VAL A 68 0.73 9.02 1.55
N LEU A 69 -0.05 8.06 2.03
CA LEU A 69 0.31 7.27 3.21
C LEU A 69 1.58 6.46 3.00
N LEU A 70 1.76 5.88 1.81
CA LEU A 70 2.98 5.15 1.46
C LEU A 70 4.19 6.07 1.38
N GLU A 71 4.03 7.27 0.81
CA GLU A 71 5.09 8.27 0.73
C GLU A 71 5.53 8.74 2.11
N GLU A 72 4.58 9.02 3.01
CA GLU A 72 4.86 9.38 4.40
C GLU A 72 5.59 8.26 5.14
N GLU A 73 5.16 7.01 4.92
CA GLU A 73 5.75 5.84 5.55
C GLU A 73 7.18 5.60 5.05
N ILE A 74 7.43 5.72 3.75
CA ILE A 74 8.78 5.68 3.17
C ILE A 74 9.64 6.80 3.77
N TYR A 75 9.12 8.02 3.86
CA TYR A 75 9.86 9.17 4.37
C TYR A 75 10.24 9.00 5.85
N ARG A 76 9.30 8.53 6.68
CA ARG A 76 9.51 8.36 8.13
C ARG A 76 10.33 7.12 8.47
N ASN A 77 10.23 6.06 7.67
CA ASN A 77 10.72 4.73 8.01
C ASN A 77 11.59 4.09 6.91
N ALA A 78 12.34 4.89 6.13
CA ALA A 78 13.13 4.43 4.99
C ALA A 78 14.01 3.20 5.28
N ASP A 79 14.74 3.16 6.41
CA ASP A 79 15.57 2.02 6.81
C ASP A 79 14.77 0.74 7.10
N ARG A 80 13.54 0.90 7.64
CA ARG A 80 12.65 -0.24 7.88
C ARG A 80 12.08 -0.75 6.56
N CYS A 81 11.61 0.15 5.71
CA CYS A 81 11.14 -0.18 4.36
C CYS A 81 12.23 -0.89 3.55
N GLN A 82 13.48 -0.39 3.61
CA GLN A 82 14.62 -1.00 2.93
C GLN A 82 14.95 -2.41 3.43
N ARG A 83 14.88 -2.64 4.76
CA ARG A 83 15.14 -3.97 5.35
C ARG A 83 14.02 -4.97 5.06
N ASN A 84 12.77 -4.52 5.10
CA ASN A 84 11.62 -5.39 4.90
C ASN A 84 11.33 -5.64 3.42
N GLY A 85 11.78 -4.75 2.52
CA GLY A 85 11.49 -4.83 1.08
C GLY A 85 10.02 -4.56 0.73
N VAL A 86 9.23 -4.03 1.68
CA VAL A 86 7.82 -3.68 1.51
C VAL A 86 7.48 -2.48 2.39
N VAL A 87 6.50 -1.68 1.95
CA VAL A 87 5.93 -0.57 2.72
C VAL A 87 4.62 -1.02 3.36
N GLU A 88 4.57 -1.11 4.68
CA GLU A 88 3.35 -1.50 5.41
C GLU A 88 2.59 -0.25 5.86
N VAL A 89 1.31 -0.16 5.50
CA VAL A 89 0.38 0.87 5.96
C VAL A 89 -0.82 0.21 6.62
N ARG A 90 -1.35 0.81 7.69
CA ARG A 90 -2.51 0.28 8.40
C ARG A 90 -3.79 0.92 7.87
N CYS A 91 -4.84 0.12 7.69
CA CYS A 91 -6.17 0.69 7.48
C CYS A 91 -6.65 1.31 8.79
N GLY A 92 -7.07 2.57 8.73
CA GLY A 92 -7.43 3.38 9.90
C GLY A 92 -8.88 3.25 10.33
N TYR A 93 -9.44 2.04 10.29
CA TYR A 93 -10.85 1.78 10.63
C TYR A 93 -11.32 2.56 11.86
#